data_AF-A0AAA9Z2S8-F1
#
_entry.id   AF-A0AAA9Z2S8-F1
#
_cell.length_a   1.000
_cell.length_b   1.000
_cell.length_c   1.000
_cell.angle_alpha   90.00
_cell.angle_beta   90.00
_cell.angle_gamma   90.00
#
_symmetry.space_group_name_H-M   'P 1'
#
loop_
_entity.id
_entity.type
_entity.pdbx_description
1 polymer ?
#
loop_
_entity_poly.entity_id
_entity_poly.type
_entity_poly.pdbx_seq_one_letter_code
_entity_poly.pdbx_strand_id
1 'polypeptide(L)'
;MYNNTAIRKFLIAVSNLTEINLQRNGLIEFDVETTENRNLKTLTIVHNAINAIPKNIRYLEGLEKLFLYNNSLDYVDLELFTNATSLKVLSLYDNFIKTLDSKLGLRFSNLQTLSLSKNKLSFIPYFVEAFPALNAISLRKNPWNCRWLEFAMGHIEARSIQIARKDAVCRHRWVGDVCCYRTVVDFLFQAQSEELRNDREQLLKLAQENRDLKDVVGRLNESVRKLEERLVDNKADGEV
;
A
#
# COMPACT_ATOMS: atom_id res chain seq x y z
N MET A 1 -15.86 39.97 8.67
CA MET A 1 -16.32 39.28 9.89
C MET A 1 -16.50 37.80 9.55
N TYR A 2 -15.62 36.94 10.05
CA TYR A 2 -15.66 35.50 9.85
C TYR A 2 -16.86 34.99 10.64
N ASN A 3 -17.94 34.66 9.93
CA ASN A 3 -19.23 34.40 10.52
C ASN A 3 -19.14 33.20 11.48
N ASN A 4 -19.38 33.47 12.76
CA ASN A 4 -19.22 32.56 13.88
C ASN A 4 -20.45 31.66 14.04
N THR A 5 -21.04 31.20 12.93
CA THR A 5 -22.07 30.17 12.94
C THR A 5 -21.40 28.84 13.17
N ALA A 6 -21.23 28.48 14.45
CA ALA A 6 -20.74 27.16 14.85
C ALA A 6 -21.85 26.12 14.66
N ILE A 7 -22.16 25.77 13.41
CA ILE A 7 -22.98 24.60 13.12
C ILE A 7 -22.11 23.40 13.49
N ARG A 8 -22.30 22.87 14.70
CA ARG A 8 -21.50 21.76 15.23
C ARG A 8 -21.88 20.43 14.59
N LYS A 9 -23.16 20.26 14.26
CA LYS A 9 -23.77 19.04 13.73
C LYS A 9 -24.58 19.39 12.49
N PHE A 10 -24.48 18.60 11.43
CA PHE A 10 -25.26 18.80 10.21
C PHE A 10 -25.77 17.47 9.66
N LEU A 11 -27.07 17.41 9.36
CA LEU A 11 -27.69 16.27 8.69
C LEU A 11 -27.84 16.57 7.20
N ILE A 12 -27.20 15.76 6.35
CA ILE A 12 -27.45 15.74 4.91
C ILE A 12 -28.74 14.96 4.69
N ALA A 13 -29.84 15.70 4.56
CA ALA A 13 -31.14 15.13 4.19
C ALA A 13 -31.19 14.78 2.70
N VAL A 14 -32.08 13.83 2.36
CA VAL A 14 -32.43 13.55 0.97
C VAL A 14 -32.90 14.83 0.30
N SER A 15 -32.30 15.16 -0.83
CA SER A 15 -32.63 16.37 -1.57
C SER A 15 -32.34 16.18 -3.06
N ASN A 16 -32.89 17.09 -3.87
CA ASN A 16 -32.52 17.21 -5.28
C ASN A 16 -31.25 18.04 -5.47
N LEU A 17 -30.51 18.33 -4.39
CA LEU A 17 -29.26 19.06 -4.48
C LEU A 17 -28.19 18.19 -5.14
N THR A 18 -27.47 18.79 -6.07
CA THR A 18 -26.32 18.17 -6.73
C THR A 18 -25.02 18.48 -6.01
N GLU A 19 -24.95 19.60 -5.28
CA GLU A 19 -23.75 20.02 -4.55
C GLU A 19 -24.08 20.58 -3.17
N ILE A 20 -23.28 20.18 -2.17
CA ILE A 20 -23.32 20.72 -0.81
C ILE A 20 -21.92 21.20 -0.42
N ASN A 21 -21.83 22.44 0.07
CA ASN A 21 -20.59 23.05 0.53
C ASN A 21 -20.74 23.58 1.97
N LEU A 22 -20.03 22.97 2.90
CA LEU A 22 -20.05 23.23 4.33
C LEU A 22 -18.69 23.71 4.85
N GLN A 23 -18.00 24.55 4.10
CA GLN A 23 -16.68 25.05 4.51
C GLN A 23 -16.74 26.03 5.71
N ARG A 24 -15.78 25.91 6.64
CA ARG A 24 -15.53 26.88 7.73
C ARG A 24 -16.74 27.14 8.66
N ASN A 25 -17.44 26.08 9.06
CA ASN A 25 -18.61 26.16 9.95
C ASN A 25 -18.35 25.64 11.38
N GLY A 26 -17.14 25.16 11.68
CA GLY A 26 -16.84 24.56 12.99
C GLY A 26 -17.55 23.22 13.23
N LEU A 27 -17.91 22.51 12.15
CA LEU A 27 -18.53 21.18 12.22
C LEU A 27 -17.60 20.21 12.93
N ILE A 28 -18.14 19.48 13.91
CA ILE A 28 -17.45 18.39 14.61
C ILE A 28 -17.97 17.02 14.16
N GLU A 29 -19.19 16.99 13.65
CA GLU A 29 -19.82 15.79 13.09
C GLU A 29 -20.81 16.18 11.99
N PHE A 30 -21.08 15.23 11.10
CA PHE A 30 -22.18 15.29 10.16
C PHE A 30 -22.80 13.90 10.05
N ASP A 31 -24.02 13.85 9.55
CA ASP A 31 -24.77 12.62 9.36
C ASP A 31 -25.47 12.63 7.99
N VAL A 32 -25.83 11.45 7.48
CA VAL A 32 -26.53 11.31 6.19
C VAL A 32 -27.81 10.54 6.41
N GLU A 33 -28.92 11.04 5.87
CA GLU A 33 -30.19 10.32 5.93
C GLU A 33 -30.06 8.92 5.31
N THR A 34 -30.66 7.91 5.93
CA THR A 34 -30.52 6.49 5.56
C THR A 34 -31.37 6.10 4.35
N THR A 35 -31.45 7.01 3.38
CA THR A 35 -32.22 6.87 2.15
C THR A 35 -31.27 7.18 0.99
N GLU A 36 -31.35 6.35 -0.05
CA GLU A 36 -30.46 6.43 -1.20
C GLU A 36 -30.52 7.81 -1.88
N ASN A 37 -29.36 8.44 -2.06
CA ASN A 37 -29.23 9.73 -2.73
C ASN A 37 -28.30 9.60 -3.95
N ARG A 38 -28.92 9.50 -5.12
CA ARG A 38 -28.21 9.50 -6.42
C ARG A 38 -27.99 10.91 -7.00
N ASN A 39 -28.63 11.94 -6.43
CA ASN A 39 -28.60 13.31 -6.93
C ASN A 39 -27.32 14.04 -6.54
N LEU A 40 -26.88 13.88 -5.29
CA LEU A 40 -25.72 14.59 -4.76
C LEU A 40 -24.44 14.09 -5.42
N LYS A 41 -23.75 14.97 -6.16
CA LYS A 41 -22.51 14.69 -6.90
C LYS A 41 -21.27 15.23 -6.19
N THR A 42 -21.39 16.38 -5.53
CA THR A 42 -20.25 17.03 -4.85
C THR A 42 -20.59 17.29 -3.39
N LEU A 43 -19.76 16.76 -2.48
CA LEU A 43 -19.82 17.07 -1.06
C LEU A 43 -18.49 17.67 -0.60
N THR A 44 -18.55 18.90 -0.08
CA THR A 44 -17.41 19.64 0.44
C THR A 44 -17.60 19.95 1.91
N ILE A 45 -16.80 19.34 2.78
CA ILE A 45 -16.75 19.61 4.23
C ILE A 45 -15.31 19.92 4.59
N VAL A 46 -14.91 21.18 4.44
CA VAL A 46 -13.51 21.61 4.44
C VAL A 46 -13.28 22.67 5.51
N HIS A 47 -12.10 22.70 6.14
CA HIS A 47 -11.79 23.66 7.20
C HIS A 47 -12.80 23.58 8.35
N ASN A 48 -13.11 22.37 8.81
CA ASN A 48 -13.91 22.12 10.00
C ASN A 48 -13.07 21.30 11.00
N ALA A 49 -13.73 20.63 11.95
CA ALA A 49 -13.10 19.83 13.00
C ALA A 49 -13.72 18.42 13.06
N ILE A 50 -14.24 17.89 11.95
CA ILE A 50 -14.78 16.53 11.92
C ILE A 50 -13.66 15.54 12.21
N ASN A 51 -13.94 14.56 13.05
CA ASN A 51 -12.98 13.53 13.46
C ASN A 51 -13.33 12.13 12.93
N ALA A 52 -14.54 11.93 12.42
CA ALA A 52 -15.00 10.69 11.81
C ALA A 52 -15.94 10.96 10.64
N ILE A 53 -16.00 9.99 9.74
CA ILE A 53 -16.96 9.93 8.63
C ILE A 53 -18.07 8.97 9.06
N PRO A 54 -19.35 9.36 9.03
CA PRO A 54 -20.44 8.54 9.52
C PRO A 54 -20.72 7.38 8.55
N LYS A 55 -21.16 6.23 9.08
CA LYS A 55 -21.33 4.99 8.29
C LYS A 55 -22.39 5.10 7.19
N ASN A 56 -23.37 5.97 7.39
CA ASN A 56 -24.44 6.28 6.44
C ASN A 56 -23.98 7.15 5.26
N ILE A 57 -22.71 7.59 5.19
CA ILE A 57 -22.19 8.19 3.95
C ILE A 57 -22.35 7.26 2.74
N ARG A 58 -22.45 5.94 2.96
CA ARG A 58 -22.76 4.92 1.95
C ARG A 58 -24.04 5.18 1.15
N TYR A 59 -24.99 5.95 1.69
CA TYR A 59 -26.24 6.27 1.00
C TYR A 59 -26.07 7.36 -0.08
N LEU A 60 -24.92 8.05 -0.12
CA LEU A 60 -24.57 9.01 -1.18
C LEU A 60 -24.02 8.28 -2.41
N GLU A 61 -24.82 7.41 -3.03
CA GLU A 61 -24.39 6.57 -4.15
C GLU A 61 -24.03 7.36 -5.42
N GLY A 62 -24.62 8.55 -5.56
CA GLY A 62 -24.38 9.44 -6.70
C GLY A 62 -23.06 10.23 -6.62
N LEU A 63 -22.32 10.11 -5.51
CA LEU A 63 -21.20 10.99 -5.21
C LEU A 63 -20.04 10.81 -6.20
N GLU A 64 -19.59 11.91 -6.80
CA GLU A 64 -18.46 11.96 -7.73
C GLU A 64 -17.24 12.61 -7.11
N LYS A 65 -17.44 13.58 -6.20
CA LYS A 65 -16.37 14.34 -5.57
C LYS A 65 -16.62 14.49 -4.08
N LEU A 66 -15.66 14.05 -3.27
CA LEU A 66 -15.68 14.20 -1.83
C LEU A 66 -14.43 14.95 -1.35
N PHE A 67 -14.66 16.12 -0.75
CA PHE A 67 -13.60 16.95 -0.19
C PHE A 67 -13.76 17.05 1.32
N LEU A 68 -12.82 16.44 2.07
CA LEU A 68 -12.77 16.42 3.53
C LEU A 68 -11.44 16.96 4.06
N TYR A 69 -10.77 17.82 3.31
CA TYR A 69 -9.45 18.31 3.65
C TYR A 69 -9.49 19.40 4.74
N ASN A 70 -8.42 19.48 5.53
CA ASN A 70 -8.31 20.39 6.67
C ASN A 70 -9.41 20.14 7.71
N ASN A 71 -9.42 18.93 8.25
CA ASN A 71 -10.26 18.48 9.37
C ASN A 71 -9.37 17.71 10.37
N SER A 72 -9.99 16.92 11.25
CA SER A 72 -9.34 16.19 12.34
C SER A 72 -9.45 14.67 12.19
N LEU A 73 -9.60 14.15 10.97
CA LEU A 73 -9.72 12.70 10.73
C LEU A 73 -8.40 12.00 11.08
N ASP A 74 -8.45 10.92 11.85
CA ASP A 74 -7.29 10.10 12.22
C ASP A 74 -7.34 8.65 11.67
N TYR A 75 -8.52 8.22 11.23
CA TYR A 75 -8.80 6.93 10.60
C TYR A 75 -9.86 7.11 9.50
N VAL A 76 -9.70 6.40 8.39
CA VAL A 76 -10.71 6.33 7.33
C VAL A 76 -10.85 4.88 6.86
N ASP A 77 -12.05 4.34 6.99
CA ASP A 77 -12.44 3.05 6.39
C ASP A 77 -12.93 3.30 4.95
N LEU A 78 -12.21 2.77 3.96
CA LEU A 78 -12.59 2.91 2.56
C LEU A 78 -13.89 2.17 2.21
N GLU A 79 -14.31 1.15 2.97
CA GLU A 79 -15.56 0.45 2.72
C GLU A 79 -16.79 1.36 2.84
N LEU A 80 -16.68 2.47 3.58
CA LEU A 80 -17.72 3.50 3.67
C LEU A 80 -18.13 4.06 2.29
N PHE A 81 -17.22 3.99 1.31
CA PHE A 81 -17.42 4.53 -0.03
C PHE A 81 -17.73 3.47 -1.08
N THR A 82 -17.94 2.20 -0.70
CA THR A 82 -18.12 1.12 -1.68
C THR A 82 -19.36 1.29 -2.58
N ASN A 83 -20.40 1.99 -2.10
CA ASN A 83 -21.60 2.28 -2.89
C ASN A 83 -21.45 3.53 -3.76
N ALA A 84 -20.46 4.40 -3.51
CA ALA A 84 -20.17 5.58 -4.31
C ALA A 84 -19.43 5.19 -5.59
N THR A 85 -20.07 4.38 -6.42
CA THR A 85 -19.49 3.78 -7.64
C THR A 85 -19.06 4.83 -8.67
N SER A 86 -19.61 6.04 -8.59
CA SER A 86 -19.27 7.19 -9.45
C SER A 86 -18.14 8.07 -8.91
N LEU A 87 -17.55 7.72 -7.76
CA LEU A 87 -16.54 8.56 -7.09
C LEU A 87 -15.27 8.68 -7.93
N LYS A 88 -14.95 9.91 -8.35
CA LYS A 88 -13.78 10.27 -9.17
C LYS A 88 -12.70 10.99 -8.37
N VAL A 89 -13.09 11.76 -7.35
CA VAL A 89 -12.15 12.56 -6.55
C VAL A 89 -12.41 12.34 -5.06
N LEU A 90 -11.37 11.95 -4.34
CA LEU A 90 -11.35 11.88 -2.89
C LEU A 90 -10.19 12.71 -2.36
N SER A 91 -10.50 13.77 -1.61
CA SER A 91 -9.49 14.64 -1.00
C SER A 91 -9.55 14.57 0.52
N LEU A 92 -8.51 13.99 1.11
CA LEU A 92 -8.28 13.83 2.55
C LEU A 92 -7.06 14.61 3.04
N TYR A 93 -6.57 15.54 2.21
CA TYR A 93 -5.40 16.38 2.49
C TYR A 93 -5.50 17.10 3.85
N ASP A 94 -4.38 17.29 4.55
CA ASP A 94 -4.32 18.07 5.80
C ASP A 94 -5.28 17.52 6.86
N ASN A 95 -5.05 16.27 7.26
CA ASN A 95 -5.74 15.61 8.37
C ASN A 95 -4.67 14.92 9.26
N PHE A 96 -5.08 14.06 10.19
CA PHE A 96 -4.20 13.29 11.07
C PHE A 96 -4.24 11.79 10.77
N ILE A 97 -4.64 11.40 9.55
CA ILE A 97 -4.94 10.01 9.21
C ILE A 97 -3.70 9.15 9.37
N LYS A 98 -3.77 8.19 10.29
CA LYS A 98 -2.72 7.18 10.54
C LYS A 98 -2.95 5.93 9.71
N THR A 99 -4.21 5.60 9.48
CA THR A 99 -4.64 4.39 8.77
C THR A 99 -5.74 4.75 7.77
N LEU A 100 -5.50 4.41 6.51
CA LEU A 100 -6.50 4.36 5.46
C LEU A 100 -6.82 2.88 5.22
N ASP A 101 -7.86 2.39 5.89
CA ASP A 101 -8.17 0.97 5.95
C ASP A 101 -8.86 0.49 4.67
N SER A 102 -8.53 -0.74 4.27
CA SER A 102 -9.03 -1.36 3.04
C SER A 102 -8.91 -2.87 3.15
N LYS A 103 -9.80 -3.59 2.46
CA LYS A 103 -9.78 -5.06 2.37
C LYS A 103 -9.40 -5.54 0.98
N LEU A 104 -8.89 -6.78 0.94
CA LEU A 104 -8.65 -7.48 -0.31
C LEU A 104 -9.94 -7.52 -1.15
N GLY A 105 -9.83 -7.16 -2.42
CA GLY A 105 -10.96 -7.15 -3.37
C GLY A 105 -11.79 -5.87 -3.39
N LEU A 106 -11.58 -4.91 -2.48
CA LEU A 106 -12.18 -3.58 -2.63
C LEU A 106 -11.56 -2.87 -3.84
N ARG A 107 -12.38 -2.28 -4.72
CA ARG A 107 -11.90 -1.58 -5.93
C ARG A 107 -12.70 -0.31 -6.20
N PHE A 108 -11.98 0.80 -6.33
CA PHE A 108 -12.50 2.10 -6.76
C PHE A 108 -12.26 2.30 -8.25
N SER A 109 -13.09 1.66 -9.07
CA SER A 109 -12.92 1.59 -10.53
C SER A 109 -12.98 2.95 -11.25
N ASN A 110 -13.53 4.00 -10.60
CA ASN A 110 -13.67 5.33 -11.19
C ASN A 110 -12.82 6.41 -10.49
N LEU A 111 -12.10 6.07 -9.40
CA LEU A 111 -11.36 7.07 -8.63
C LEU A 111 -10.09 7.48 -9.37
N GLN A 112 -10.09 8.71 -9.86
CA GLN A 112 -9.03 9.29 -10.69
C GLN A 112 -8.05 10.13 -9.87
N THR A 113 -8.51 10.78 -8.81
CA THR A 113 -7.70 11.66 -7.96
C THR A 113 -7.84 11.31 -6.50
N LEU A 114 -6.71 11.03 -5.85
CA LEU A 114 -6.63 10.72 -4.42
C LEU A 114 -5.63 11.66 -3.73
N SER A 115 -6.11 12.55 -2.87
CA SER A 115 -5.24 13.50 -2.16
C SER A 115 -5.04 13.09 -0.70
N LEU A 116 -3.82 12.69 -0.34
CA LEU A 116 -3.45 12.18 0.98
C LEU A 116 -2.32 12.97 1.66
N SER A 117 -1.81 14.00 0.99
CA SER A 117 -0.70 14.80 1.53
C SER A 117 -1.02 15.38 2.91
N LYS A 118 0.02 15.59 3.74
CA LYS A 118 -0.11 16.10 5.11
C LYS A 118 -1.06 15.25 5.97
N ASN A 119 -0.72 13.98 6.11
CA ASN A 119 -1.36 13.06 7.05
C ASN A 119 -0.28 12.38 7.90
N LYS A 120 -0.60 11.24 8.50
CA LYS A 120 0.29 10.41 9.32
C LYS A 120 0.36 8.98 8.78
N LEU A 121 0.12 8.79 7.48
CA LEU A 121 0.11 7.49 6.81
C LEU A 121 1.53 6.94 6.66
N SER A 122 1.71 5.67 6.99
CA SER A 122 2.96 4.95 6.75
C SER A 122 2.87 3.99 5.56
N PHE A 123 1.68 3.53 5.20
CA PHE A 123 1.42 2.72 4.01
C PHE A 123 -0.08 2.79 3.67
N ILE A 124 -0.45 2.23 2.51
CA ILE A 124 -1.84 2.01 2.11
C ILE A 124 -2.00 0.54 1.74
N PRO A 125 -2.87 -0.24 2.41
CA PRO A 125 -3.11 -1.64 2.09
C PRO A 125 -3.78 -1.77 0.70
N TYR A 126 -3.41 -2.82 -0.05
CA TYR A 126 -3.98 -3.14 -1.36
C TYR A 126 -3.99 -1.97 -2.37
N PHE A 127 -3.00 -1.06 -2.28
CA PHE A 127 -2.97 0.18 -3.05
C PHE A 127 -3.15 -0.02 -4.56
N VAL A 128 -2.49 -1.04 -5.12
CA VAL A 128 -2.49 -1.32 -6.56
C VAL A 128 -3.87 -1.81 -7.01
N GLU A 129 -4.46 -2.73 -6.24
CA GLU A 129 -5.73 -3.38 -6.53
C GLU A 129 -6.92 -2.43 -6.31
N ALA A 130 -6.84 -1.61 -5.25
CA ALA A 130 -7.89 -0.72 -4.82
C ALA A 130 -8.09 0.47 -5.75
N PHE A 131 -7.04 0.97 -6.41
CA PHE A 131 -7.10 2.18 -7.24
C PHE A 131 -6.69 1.94 -8.71
N PRO A 132 -7.44 1.09 -9.45
CA PRO A 132 -7.10 0.72 -10.81
C PRO A 132 -7.31 1.84 -11.84
N ALA A 133 -7.95 2.97 -11.51
CA ALA A 133 -8.20 4.09 -12.43
C ALA A 133 -7.50 5.40 -12.02
N LEU A 134 -6.58 5.33 -11.05
CA LEU A 134 -5.94 6.52 -10.51
C LEU A 134 -5.01 7.18 -11.52
N ASN A 135 -5.18 8.49 -11.70
CA ASN A 135 -4.39 9.33 -12.61
C ASN A 135 -3.57 10.38 -11.85
N ALA A 136 -3.99 10.77 -10.64
CA ALA A 136 -3.29 11.72 -9.81
C ALA A 136 -3.34 11.35 -8.33
N ILE A 137 -2.21 11.49 -7.64
CA ILE A 137 -2.07 11.22 -6.21
C ILE A 137 -1.24 12.29 -5.51
N SER A 138 -1.56 12.61 -4.26
CA SER A 138 -0.72 13.49 -3.44
C SER A 138 -0.23 12.73 -2.21
N LEU A 139 1.10 12.63 -2.04
CA LEU A 139 1.73 11.78 -1.02
C LEU A 139 2.57 12.55 0.01
N ARG A 140 3.01 13.77 -0.31
CA ARG A 140 3.99 14.52 0.50
C ARG A 140 3.58 14.67 1.96
N LYS A 141 4.55 14.90 2.85
CA LYS A 141 4.33 15.16 4.28
C LYS A 141 3.54 14.03 4.96
N ASN A 142 3.93 12.79 4.68
CA ASN A 142 3.50 11.59 5.41
C ASN A 142 4.74 10.80 5.85
N PRO A 143 4.68 10.08 6.97
CA PRO A 143 5.76 9.21 7.44
C PRO A 143 5.78 7.87 6.69
N TRP A 144 5.84 7.89 5.36
CA TRP A 144 5.80 6.66 4.56
C TRP A 144 6.91 5.70 4.94
N ASN A 145 6.55 4.43 5.11
CA ASN A 145 7.48 3.32 5.16
C ASN A 145 8.22 3.23 3.82
N CYS A 146 9.55 3.18 3.86
CA CYS A 146 10.34 3.19 2.62
C CYS A 146 10.07 2.01 1.70
N ARG A 147 9.85 0.80 2.25
CA ARG A 147 9.58 -0.39 1.44
C ARG A 147 8.25 -0.29 0.73
N TRP A 148 7.21 0.18 1.42
CA TRP A 148 5.92 0.44 0.79
C TRP A 148 6.02 1.53 -0.27
N LEU A 149 6.73 2.62 0.01
CA LEU A 149 6.84 3.73 -0.94
C LEU A 149 7.60 3.32 -2.21
N GLU A 150 8.69 2.55 -2.09
CA GLU A 150 9.40 1.98 -3.23
C GLU A 150 8.48 1.12 -4.11
N PHE A 151 7.70 0.23 -3.49
CA PHE A 151 6.69 -0.57 -4.19
C PHE A 151 5.63 0.29 -4.89
N ALA A 152 5.03 1.23 -4.16
CA ALA A 152 3.97 2.09 -4.68
C ALA A 152 4.45 2.99 -5.82
N MET A 153 5.68 3.51 -5.72
CA MET A 153 6.31 4.35 -6.74
C MET A 153 6.52 3.59 -8.05
N GLY A 154 6.95 2.32 -8.00
CA GLY A 154 7.05 1.49 -9.20
C GLY A 154 5.72 1.37 -9.96
N HIS A 155 4.59 1.19 -9.25
CA HIS A 155 3.26 1.18 -9.85
C HIS A 155 2.84 2.55 -10.40
N ILE A 156 3.13 3.61 -9.65
CA ILE A 156 2.85 5.00 -10.06
C ILE A 156 3.57 5.35 -11.36
N GLU A 157 4.86 5.02 -11.46
CA GLU A 157 5.69 5.26 -12.64
C GLU A 157 5.23 4.42 -13.84
N ALA A 158 5.02 3.12 -13.64
CA ALA A 158 4.56 2.21 -14.69
C ALA A 158 3.22 2.65 -15.34
N ARG A 159 2.42 3.40 -14.59
CA ARG A 159 1.11 3.90 -15.03
C ARG A 159 1.07 5.41 -15.28
N SER A 160 2.22 6.10 -15.20
CA SER A 160 2.31 7.55 -15.38
C SER A 160 1.34 8.36 -14.49
N ILE A 161 1.07 7.88 -13.27
CA ILE A 161 0.21 8.55 -12.31
C ILE A 161 0.90 9.83 -11.84
N GLN A 162 0.21 10.96 -11.94
CA GLN A 162 0.76 12.27 -11.59
C GLN A 162 0.88 12.43 -10.07
N ILE A 163 2.10 12.70 -9.58
CA ILE A 163 2.31 13.03 -8.17
C ILE A 163 2.16 14.54 -7.97
N ALA A 164 1.15 14.93 -7.19
CA ALA A 164 0.87 16.33 -6.90
C ALA A 164 1.85 16.88 -5.86
N ARG A 165 2.85 17.62 -6.36
CA ARG A 165 3.91 18.31 -5.59
C ARG A 165 4.88 17.35 -4.89
N LYS A 166 6.14 17.77 -4.79
CA LYS A 166 7.18 17.07 -4.04
C LYS A 166 7.25 17.48 -2.56
N ASP A 167 7.88 16.64 -1.74
CA ASP A 167 8.32 17.06 -0.41
C ASP A 167 9.36 18.18 -0.55
N ALA A 168 9.30 19.17 0.35
CA ALA A 168 10.24 20.29 0.32
C ALA A 168 11.58 19.94 1.00
N VAL A 169 11.53 19.03 1.98
CA VAL A 169 12.67 18.60 2.78
C VAL A 169 12.46 17.13 3.12
N CYS A 170 13.51 16.32 3.02
CA CYS A 170 13.52 14.96 3.55
C CYS A 170 14.71 14.77 4.48
N ARG A 171 14.44 14.28 5.69
CA ARG A 171 15.48 14.01 6.69
C ARG A 171 16.04 12.59 6.63
N HIS A 172 15.37 11.69 5.90
CA HIS A 172 15.70 10.27 5.87
C HIS A 172 16.07 9.85 4.45
N ARG A 173 15.13 9.35 3.66
CA ARG A 173 15.42 8.86 2.31
C ARG A 173 14.37 9.33 1.32
N TRP A 174 14.85 9.76 0.16
CA TRP A 174 14.03 10.08 -1.00
C TRP A 174 13.68 8.80 -1.78
N VAL A 175 12.42 8.66 -2.16
CA VAL A 175 11.96 7.73 -3.21
C VAL A 175 11.23 8.58 -4.24
N GLY A 176 11.90 8.83 -5.36
CA GLY A 176 11.52 9.90 -6.29
C GLY A 176 11.45 11.25 -5.56
N ASP A 177 10.30 11.91 -5.67
CA ASP A 177 10.03 13.24 -5.10
C ASP A 177 9.37 13.24 -3.71
N VAL A 178 9.28 12.06 -3.07
CA VAL A 178 8.57 11.86 -1.80
C VAL A 178 9.52 11.31 -0.74
N CYS A 179 9.41 11.82 0.49
CA CYS A 179 10.24 11.37 1.61
C CYS A 179 9.66 10.11 2.27
N CYS A 180 10.52 9.15 2.61
CA CYS A 180 10.18 7.99 3.41
C CYS A 180 11.09 7.84 4.64
N TYR A 181 10.65 6.99 5.56
CA TYR A 181 11.25 6.73 6.85
C TYR A 181 11.39 5.21 7.02
N ARG A 182 12.59 4.77 7.39
CA ARG A 182 12.81 3.38 7.81
C ARG A 182 12.39 3.24 9.27
N THR A 183 11.61 2.23 9.56
CA THR A 183 11.26 1.82 10.91
C THR A 183 12.29 0.84 11.44
N VAL A 184 12.32 0.63 12.76
CA VAL A 184 13.14 -0.43 13.38
C VAL A 184 12.76 -1.80 12.81
N VAL A 185 11.49 -2.00 12.50
CA VAL A 185 10.98 -3.21 11.87
C VAL A 185 11.60 -3.40 10.47
N ASP A 186 11.72 -2.35 9.66
CA ASP A 186 12.40 -2.43 8.36
C ASP A 186 13.87 -2.83 8.50
N PHE A 187 14.56 -2.31 9.51
CA PHE A 187 15.95 -2.67 9.78
C PHE A 187 16.10 -4.14 10.14
N LEU A 188 15.27 -4.64 11.07
CA LEU A 188 15.29 -6.05 11.48
C LEU A 188 14.98 -7.00 10.31
N PHE A 189 13.97 -6.67 9.51
CA PHE A 189 13.65 -7.47 8.32
C PHE A 189 14.76 -7.46 7.27
N GLN A 190 15.43 -6.31 7.06
CA GLN A 190 16.56 -6.24 6.13
C GLN A 190 17.73 -7.10 6.61
N ALA A 191 18.10 -6.99 7.88
CA ALA A 191 19.18 -7.80 8.46
C ALA A 191 18.90 -9.31 8.32
N GLN A 192 17.68 -9.74 8.67
CA GLN A 192 17.28 -11.14 8.56
C GLN A 192 17.24 -11.63 7.08
N SER A 193 16.82 -10.78 6.15
CA SER A 193 16.80 -11.14 4.73
C SER A 193 18.21 -11.28 4.13
N GLU A 194 19.17 -10.50 4.59
CA GLU A 194 20.58 -10.59 4.17
C GLU A 194 21.21 -11.89 4.69
N GLU A 195 20.96 -12.23 5.96
CA GLU A 195 21.38 -13.48 6.59
C GLU A 195 20.84 -14.69 5.82
N LEU A 196 19.53 -14.72 5.55
CA LEU A 196 18.91 -15.81 4.79
C LEU A 196 19.46 -15.94 3.36
N ARG A 197 19.84 -14.82 2.72
CA ARG A 197 20.47 -14.86 1.39
C ARG A 197 21.86 -15.49 1.47
N ASN A 198 22.66 -15.12 2.46
CA ASN A 198 24.00 -15.67 2.66
C ASN A 198 23.94 -17.17 2.96
N ASP A 199 23.00 -17.61 3.81
CA ASP A 199 22.76 -19.02 4.10
C ASP A 199 22.39 -19.81 2.84
N ARG A 200 21.53 -19.23 1.99
CA ARG A 200 21.15 -19.83 0.71
C ARG A 200 22.35 -19.99 -0.23
N GLU A 201 23.22 -18.98 -0.33
CA GLU A 201 24.43 -19.06 -1.15
C GLU A 201 25.39 -20.15 -0.62
N GLN A 202 25.56 -20.24 0.70
CA GLN A 202 26.40 -21.27 1.32
C GLN A 202 25.83 -22.68 1.09
N LEU A 203 24.52 -22.87 1.20
CA LEU A 203 23.86 -24.15 0.91
C LEU A 203 24.04 -24.56 -0.56
N LEU A 204 23.94 -23.61 -1.50
CA LEU A 204 24.18 -23.90 -2.92
C LEU A 204 25.62 -24.35 -3.17
N LYS A 205 26.60 -23.73 -2.50
CA LYS A 205 28.01 -24.13 -2.56
C LYS A 205 28.22 -25.54 -2.00
N LEU A 206 27.71 -25.82 -0.80
CA LEU A 206 27.79 -27.15 -0.19
C LEU A 206 27.10 -28.23 -1.03
N ALA A 207 25.97 -27.89 -1.66
CA ALA A 207 25.27 -28.80 -2.56
C ALA A 207 26.10 -29.13 -3.80
N GLN A 208 26.87 -28.17 -4.33
CA GLN A 208 27.80 -28.42 -5.43
C GLN A 208 28.96 -29.31 -4.98
N GLU A 209 29.61 -29.00 -3.87
CA GLU A 209 30.72 -29.80 -3.32
C GLU A 209 30.30 -31.26 -3.07
N ASN A 210 29.08 -31.48 -2.56
CA ASN A 210 28.53 -32.82 -2.37
C ASN A 210 28.28 -33.57 -3.69
N ARG A 211 27.92 -32.88 -4.77
CA ARG A 211 27.80 -33.50 -6.10
C ARG A 211 29.19 -33.94 -6.59
N ASP A 212 30.17 -33.06 -6.49
CA ASP A 212 31.54 -33.35 -6.93
C ASP A 212 32.16 -34.52 -6.15
N LEU A 213 31.91 -34.59 -4.83
CA LEU A 213 32.32 -35.72 -3.98
C LEU A 213 31.64 -37.03 -4.38
N LYS A 214 30.34 -37.01 -4.70
CA LYS A 214 29.64 -38.21 -5.20
C LYS A 214 30.25 -38.72 -6.49
N ASP A 215 30.62 -37.83 -7.41
CA ASP A 215 31.28 -38.22 -8.67
C ASP A 215 32.66 -38.83 -8.42
N VAL A 216 33.44 -38.26 -7.47
CA VAL A 216 34.72 -38.84 -7.05
C VAL A 216 34.53 -40.24 -6.47
N VAL A 217 33.58 -40.42 -5.56
CA VAL A 217 33.26 -41.75 -4.97
C VAL A 217 32.84 -42.73 -6.05
N GLY A 218 32.03 -42.32 -7.02
CA GLY A 218 31.65 -43.15 -8.17
C GLY A 218 32.85 -43.62 -9.00
N ARG A 219 33.79 -42.72 -9.30
CA ARG A 219 35.03 -43.06 -10.03
C ARG A 219 35.94 -44.00 -9.24
N LEU A 220 36.05 -43.80 -7.93
CA LEU A 220 36.83 -44.68 -7.05
C LEU A 220 36.22 -46.09 -7.00
N ASN A 221 34.91 -46.21 -6.83
CA ASN A 221 34.22 -47.50 -6.83
C ASN A 221 34.46 -48.28 -8.13
N GLU A 222 34.36 -47.61 -9.28
CA GLU A 222 34.64 -48.25 -10.58
C GLU A 222 36.11 -48.68 -10.71
N SER A 223 37.04 -47.89 -10.17
CA SER A 223 38.47 -48.25 -10.17
C SER A 223 38.76 -49.46 -9.28
N VAL A 224 38.11 -49.54 -8.11
CA VAL A 224 38.21 -50.71 -7.20
C VAL A 224 37.66 -51.95 -7.89
N ARG A 225 36.47 -51.88 -8.51
CA ARG A 225 35.87 -53.00 -9.25
C ARG A 225 36.82 -53.56 -10.31
N LYS A 226 37.45 -52.70 -11.11
CA LYS A 226 38.44 -53.11 -12.13
C LYS A 226 39.67 -53.78 -11.53
N LEU A 227 40.13 -53.33 -10.36
CA LEU A 227 41.26 -53.97 -9.67
C LEU A 227 40.89 -55.35 -9.13
N GLU A 228 39.68 -55.50 -8.59
CA GLU A 228 39.14 -56.78 -8.13
C GLU A 228 39.04 -57.79 -9.29
N GLU A 229 38.52 -57.38 -10.45
CA GLU A 229 38.45 -58.22 -11.65
C GLU A 229 39.86 -58.72 -12.07
N ARG A 230 40.85 -57.83 -12.14
CA ARG A 230 42.23 -58.21 -12.49
C ARG A 230 42.89 -59.14 -11.47
N LEU A 231 42.54 -59.04 -10.19
CA LEU A 231 43.03 -59.93 -9.14
C LEU A 231 42.44 -61.34 -9.26
N VAL A 232 41.20 -61.46 -9.73
CA VAL A 232 40.55 -62.75 -10.01
C VAL A 232 41.20 -63.40 -11.23
N ASP A 233 41.40 -62.65 -12.32
CA ASP A 233 42.03 -63.18 -13.55
C ASP A 233 43.46 -63.67 -13.30
N ASN A 234 44.27 -62.89 -12.57
CA ASN A 234 45.65 -63.30 -12.23
C ASN A 234 45.73 -64.53 -11.31
N LYS A 235 44.67 -64.84 -10.54
CA LYS A 235 44.60 -66.09 -9.77
C LYS A 235 44.24 -67.29 -10.64
N ALA A 236 43.43 -67.09 -11.68
CA ALA A 236 43.08 -68.14 -12.63
C ALA A 236 44.26 -68.52 -13.54
N ASP A 237 45.11 -67.56 -13.92
CA ASP A 237 46.31 -67.80 -14.74
C ASP A 237 47.51 -68.37 -13.95
N GLY A 238 47.45 -68.35 -12.61
CA GLY A 238 48.48 -68.89 -11.70
C GLY A 238 48.30 -70.35 -11.28
N GLU A 239 47.21 -71.00 -11.70
CA GLU A 239 46.98 -72.44 -11.54
C GLU A 239 47.34 -73.19 -12.84
N VAL A 240 48.64 -73.27 -13.16
CA VAL A 240 49.24 -74.22 -14.12
C VAL A 240 50.48 -74.85 -13.52
#